data_AF-A0A956X7X0-F1
#
_entry.id   AF-A0A956X7X0-F1
#
_cell.length_a   1.000
_cell.length_b   1.000
_cell.length_c   1.000
_cell.angle_alpha   90.00
_cell.angle_beta   90.00
_cell.angle_gamma   90.00
#
_symmetry.space_group_name_H-M   'P 1'
#
loop_
_entity.id
_entity.type
_entity.pdbx_description
1 polymer ?
#
loop_
_entity_poly.entity_id
_entity_poly.type
_entity_poly.pdbx_seq_one_letter_code
_entity_poly.pdbx_strand_id
1 'polypeptide(L)'
;MLNMRRRFYLSPNSDPGNPGAADPPAQQPPAQQPEQQPDPESGFQRLLERHANDAQRVAWLLYDENHTYRQEARQLRDQVQQLQAQVPGDGSTVLSSDQAQTWTRYQELGTPEEIASLRQNLTALQRGQLLRDVAETHGYKVSVLQTLAGHNLALELRPDESGQGRTAFVLTGEEQATPLPKYAEAHWRDFLPALQERPQGTPFPKQTPGSPPASANPVQAELARRYQPQSQKE
;
A
#
# COMPACT_ATOMS: atom_id res chain seq x y z
N MET A 1 -22.30 -0.18 42.88
CA MET A 1 -22.08 0.76 41.76
C MET A 1 -21.77 2.13 42.35
N LEU A 2 -20.50 2.53 42.39
CA LEU A 2 -20.07 3.87 42.81
C LEU A 2 -19.11 4.40 41.73
N ASN A 3 -19.57 5.38 40.96
CA ASN A 3 -18.83 6.00 39.87
C ASN A 3 -17.81 7.00 40.43
N MET A 4 -16.52 6.69 40.32
CA MET A 4 -15.44 7.63 40.64
C MET A 4 -14.95 8.29 39.35
N ARG A 5 -15.50 9.47 39.04
CA ARG A 5 -15.03 10.33 37.95
C ARG A 5 -13.66 10.90 38.31
N ARG A 6 -12.58 10.39 37.70
CA ARG A 6 -11.28 11.08 37.68
C ARG A 6 -11.39 12.28 36.72
N ARG A 7 -11.35 13.50 37.26
CA ARG A 7 -11.12 14.71 36.46
C ARG A 7 -9.62 14.79 36.15
N PHE A 8 -9.28 14.65 34.88
CA PHE A 8 -7.99 15.10 34.36
C PHE A 8 -8.07 16.62 34.20
N TYR A 9 -7.19 17.36 34.88
CA TYR A 9 -6.89 18.73 34.48
C TYR A 9 -5.71 18.66 33.50
N LEU A 10 -6.03 18.79 32.21
CA LEU A 10 -5.06 19.24 31.21
C LEU A 10 -4.75 20.72 31.52
N SER A 11 -3.48 21.06 31.66
CA SER A 11 -3.01 22.45 31.52
C SER A 11 -2.88 22.79 30.03
N PRO A 12 -3.59 23.79 29.50
CA PRO A 12 -3.28 24.36 28.20
C PRO A 12 -2.62 25.74 28.39
N ASN A 13 -1.38 25.86 27.92
CA ASN A 13 -0.83 27.02 27.19
C ASN A 13 0.67 27.18 27.46
N SER A 14 1.46 26.73 26.50
CA SER A 14 2.77 27.31 26.20
C SER A 14 2.62 28.13 24.92
N ASP A 15 2.55 29.45 25.08
CA ASP A 15 2.68 30.43 24.00
C ASP A 15 3.95 31.27 24.27
N PRO A 16 4.91 31.38 23.32
CA PRO A 16 6.16 32.08 23.55
C PRO A 16 6.07 33.54 23.08
N GLY A 17 6.05 34.48 24.02
CA GLY A 17 6.41 35.88 23.71
C GLY A 17 5.60 36.94 24.45
N ASN A 18 6.05 37.33 25.64
CA ASN A 18 5.83 38.68 26.16
C ASN A 18 6.84 39.02 27.28
N PRO A 19 7.80 39.96 27.08
CA PRO A 19 8.70 40.39 28.13
C PRO A 19 8.13 41.63 28.84
N GLY A 20 7.66 41.46 30.07
CA GLY A 20 7.45 42.59 30.98
C GLY A 20 6.08 42.65 31.66
N ALA A 21 5.94 41.91 32.75
CA ALA A 21 5.13 42.29 33.91
C ALA A 21 5.62 41.47 35.11
N ALA A 22 6.10 42.14 36.15
CA ALA A 22 6.53 41.50 37.39
C ALA A 22 5.27 41.12 38.19
N ASP A 23 4.89 39.85 38.14
CA ASP A 23 3.88 39.28 39.02
C ASP A 23 4.42 39.17 40.46
N PRO A 24 3.62 39.48 41.49
CA PRO A 24 4.00 39.27 42.89
C PRO A 24 4.21 37.77 43.16
N PRO A 25 5.13 37.39 44.07
CA PRO A 25 5.46 35.99 44.30
C PRO A 25 4.22 35.21 44.73
N ALA A 26 3.84 34.23 43.91
CA ALA A 26 2.83 33.24 44.25
C ALA A 26 3.23 32.58 45.57
N GLN A 27 2.38 32.72 46.59
CA GLN A 27 2.50 31.98 47.84
C GLN A 27 2.44 30.49 47.50
N GLN A 28 3.58 29.81 47.64
CA GLN A 28 3.62 28.35 47.62
C GLN A 28 2.66 27.86 48.72
N PRO A 29 1.72 26.95 48.43
CA PRO A 29 1.00 26.27 49.49
C PRO A 29 2.04 25.62 50.42
N PRO A 30 1.91 25.77 51.75
CA PRO A 30 2.91 25.26 52.67
C PRO A 30 3.13 23.77 52.41
N ALA A 31 4.39 23.37 52.25
CA ALA A 31 4.80 21.99 52.17
C ALA A 31 4.17 21.25 53.35
N GLN A 32 3.31 20.27 53.06
CA GLN A 32 2.78 19.35 54.07
C GLN A 32 4.00 18.70 54.72
N GLN A 33 4.24 19.08 55.97
CA GLN A 33 5.24 18.44 56.82
C GLN A 33 4.91 16.93 56.84
N PRO A 34 5.90 16.03 56.77
CA PRO A 34 5.65 14.61 56.89
C PRO A 34 4.89 14.38 58.20
N GLU A 35 3.68 13.81 58.11
CA GLU A 35 2.93 13.37 59.28
C GLU A 35 3.88 12.50 60.12
N GLN A 36 4.21 12.98 61.32
CA GLN A 36 5.05 12.24 62.25
C GLN A 36 4.37 10.89 62.48
N GLN A 37 5.05 9.81 62.10
CA GLN A 37 4.56 8.47 62.36
C GLN A 37 4.27 8.33 63.86
N PRO A 38 3.12 7.78 64.25
CA PRO A 38 2.78 7.65 65.67
C PRO A 38 3.88 6.87 66.39
N ASP A 39 4.35 7.42 67.50
CA ASP A 39 5.43 6.84 68.30
C ASP A 39 5.05 5.40 68.73
N PRO A 40 5.80 4.36 68.31
CA PRO A 40 5.48 2.96 68.59
C PRO A 40 5.43 2.66 70.08
N GLU A 41 6.22 3.36 70.89
CA GLU A 41 6.23 3.16 72.35
C GLU A 41 4.90 3.62 72.97
N SER A 42 4.42 4.80 72.58
CA SER A 42 3.10 5.32 72.99
C SER A 42 1.94 4.43 72.53
N GLY A 43 2.09 3.78 71.37
CA GLY A 43 1.10 2.83 70.84
C GLY A 43 1.06 1.55 71.67
N PHE A 44 2.22 1.00 72.00
CA PHE A 44 2.36 -0.20 72.81
C PHE A 44 1.85 0.01 74.24
N GLN A 45 2.17 1.15 74.88
CA GLN A 45 1.68 1.49 76.22
C GLN A 45 0.15 1.55 76.26
N ARG A 46 -0.49 2.22 75.30
CA ARG A 46 -1.97 2.25 75.20
C ARG A 46 -2.59 0.88 74.99
N LEU A 47 -1.89 -0.01 74.28
CA LEU A 47 -2.36 -1.37 74.03
C LEU A 47 -2.22 -2.23 75.30
N LEU A 48 -1.14 -2.09 76.06
CA LEU A 48 -1.00 -2.71 77.39
C LEU A 48 -2.11 -2.24 78.35
N GLU A 49 -2.36 -0.94 78.44
CA GLU A 49 -3.41 -0.37 79.29
C GLU A 49 -4.79 -0.95 78.94
N ARG A 50 -5.11 -1.09 77.64
CA ARG A 50 -6.36 -1.70 77.16
C ARG A 50 -6.48 -3.18 77.54
N HIS A 51 -5.36 -3.88 77.65
CA HIS A 51 -5.29 -5.30 78.00
C HIS A 51 -4.92 -5.54 79.47
N ALA A 52 -5.24 -4.58 80.36
CA ALA A 52 -5.03 -4.69 81.81
C ALA A 52 -3.57 -4.94 82.22
N ASN A 53 -2.62 -4.37 81.48
CA ASN A 53 -1.17 -4.54 81.65
C ASN A 53 -0.70 -6.01 81.53
N ASP A 54 -1.47 -6.87 80.87
CA ASP A 54 -1.09 -8.24 80.57
C ASP A 54 -0.18 -8.30 79.34
N ALA A 55 1.13 -8.23 79.60
CA ALA A 55 2.15 -8.27 78.55
C ALA A 55 2.14 -9.57 77.73
N GLN A 56 1.75 -10.70 78.34
CA GLN A 56 1.71 -11.98 77.63
C GLN A 56 0.58 -12.00 76.61
N ARG A 57 -0.61 -11.51 76.99
CA ARG A 57 -1.76 -11.42 76.08
C ARG A 57 -1.48 -10.46 74.91
N VAL A 58 -0.83 -9.34 75.19
CA VAL A 58 -0.42 -8.38 74.17
C VAL A 58 0.62 -8.97 73.21
N ALA A 59 1.61 -9.69 73.71
CA ALA A 59 2.61 -10.34 72.88
C ALA A 59 1.97 -11.39 71.93
N TRP A 60 1.00 -12.16 72.40
CA TRP A 60 0.24 -13.10 71.57
C TRP A 60 -0.58 -12.40 70.49
N LEU A 61 -1.27 -11.31 70.83
CA LEU A 61 -2.03 -10.51 69.86
C LEU A 61 -1.12 -9.97 68.75
N LEU A 62 -0.01 -9.34 69.11
CA LEU A 62 0.94 -8.80 68.15
C LEU A 62 1.58 -9.88 67.28
N TYR A 63 1.82 -11.08 67.84
CA TYR A 63 2.33 -12.22 67.08
C TYR A 63 1.31 -12.70 66.04
N ASP A 64 0.05 -12.85 66.42
CA ASP A 64 -1.03 -13.27 65.52
C ASP A 64 -1.31 -12.26 64.41
N GLU A 65 -1.37 -10.96 64.75
CA GLU A 65 -1.50 -9.87 63.79
C GLU A 65 -0.31 -9.84 62.83
N ASN A 66 0.92 -9.98 63.34
CA ASN A 66 2.11 -10.03 62.49
C ASN A 66 2.07 -11.22 61.52
N HIS A 67 1.62 -12.38 61.98
CA HIS A 67 1.45 -13.54 61.13
C HIS A 67 0.40 -13.29 60.03
N THR A 68 -0.75 -12.71 60.39
CA THR A 68 -1.82 -12.34 59.46
C THR A 68 -1.32 -11.35 58.41
N TYR A 69 -0.65 -10.27 58.81
CA TYR A 69 -0.08 -9.31 57.87
C TYR A 69 0.95 -9.93 56.92
N ARG A 70 1.75 -10.89 57.40
CA ARG A 70 2.68 -11.62 56.52
C ARG A 70 1.96 -12.51 55.51
N GLN A 71 0.78 -13.03 55.82
CA GLN A 71 -0.02 -13.80 54.88
C GLN A 71 -0.66 -12.87 53.84
N GLU A 72 -1.28 -11.78 54.27
CA GLU A 72 -1.86 -10.77 53.37
C GLU A 72 -0.80 -10.18 52.43
N ALA A 73 0.39 -9.84 52.96
CA ALA A 73 1.48 -9.33 52.15
C ALA A 73 1.95 -10.33 51.08
N ARG A 74 1.91 -11.64 51.37
CA ARG A 74 2.21 -12.68 50.38
C ARG A 74 1.11 -12.72 49.31
N GLN A 75 -0.16 -12.77 49.72
CA GLN A 75 -1.29 -12.80 48.79
C GLN A 75 -1.33 -11.57 47.87
N LEU A 76 -1.08 -10.37 48.41
CA LEU A 76 -1.03 -9.15 47.62
C LEU A 76 0.13 -9.13 46.63
N ARG A 77 1.31 -9.64 47.03
CA ARG A 77 2.45 -9.78 46.11
C ARG A 77 2.13 -10.74 44.98
N ASP A 78 1.50 -11.88 45.28
CA ASP A 78 1.10 -12.86 44.28
C ASP A 78 0.08 -12.25 43.31
N GLN A 79 -0.92 -11.50 43.82
CA GLN A 79 -1.89 -10.79 42.98
C GLN A 79 -1.24 -9.72 42.10
N VAL A 80 -0.33 -8.91 42.65
CA VAL A 80 0.40 -7.90 41.88
C VAL A 80 1.22 -8.57 40.77
N GLN A 81 1.91 -9.67 41.07
CA GLN A 81 2.68 -10.41 40.08
C GLN A 81 1.79 -11.01 38.98
N GLN A 82 0.64 -11.58 39.36
CA GLN A 82 -0.34 -12.10 38.39
C GLN A 82 -0.91 -11.02 37.49
N LEU A 83 -1.26 -9.86 38.06
CA LEU A 83 -1.79 -8.73 37.28
C LEU A 83 -0.71 -8.13 36.38
N GLN A 84 0.52 -7.95 36.88
CA GLN A 84 1.64 -7.50 36.06
C GLN A 84 1.92 -8.44 34.88
N ALA A 85 1.77 -9.75 35.06
CA ALA A 85 1.90 -10.71 33.97
C ALA A 85 0.78 -10.60 32.91
N GLN A 86 -0.39 -10.04 33.28
CA GLN A 86 -1.50 -9.79 32.36
C GLN A 86 -1.46 -8.39 31.73
N VAL A 87 -0.61 -7.48 32.25
CA VAL A 87 -0.44 -6.17 31.66
C VAL A 87 0.30 -6.35 30.32
N PRO A 88 -0.28 -5.87 29.22
CA PRO A 88 0.39 -5.86 27.93
C PRO A 88 1.72 -5.10 28.03
N GLY A 89 2.81 -5.65 27.48
CA GLY A 89 4.14 -5.03 27.58
C GLY A 89 4.19 -3.63 26.96
N ASP A 90 5.19 -2.83 27.34
CA ASP A 90 5.36 -1.48 26.82
C ASP A 90 5.40 -1.47 25.28
N GLY A 91 4.60 -0.59 24.66
CA GLY A 91 4.46 -0.48 23.21
C GLY A 91 3.37 -1.38 22.59
N SER A 92 2.68 -2.20 23.39
CA SER A 92 1.52 -2.94 22.91
C SER A 92 0.26 -2.07 22.88
N THR A 93 -0.50 -2.16 21.80
CA THR A 93 -1.80 -1.50 21.64
C THR A 93 -2.90 -2.51 21.92
N VAL A 94 -3.71 -2.24 22.94
CA VAL A 94 -4.91 -3.04 23.22
C VAL A 94 -5.99 -2.63 22.24
N LEU A 95 -6.29 -3.50 21.28
CA LEU A 95 -7.38 -3.31 20.33
C LEU A 95 -8.71 -3.76 20.96
N SER A 96 -9.79 -3.01 20.73
CA SER A 96 -11.14 -3.53 20.97
C SER A 96 -11.46 -4.67 19.99
N SER A 97 -12.51 -5.44 20.26
CA SER A 97 -12.97 -6.52 19.35
C SER A 97 -13.18 -6.04 17.92
N ASP A 98 -13.79 -4.87 17.77
CA ASP A 98 -14.14 -4.30 16.46
C ASP A 98 -12.88 -3.79 15.74
N GLN A 99 -11.93 -3.23 16.49
CA GLN A 99 -10.63 -2.83 15.96
C GLN A 99 -9.80 -4.04 15.56
N ALA A 100 -9.85 -5.14 16.32
CA ALA A 100 -9.17 -6.38 15.98
C ALA A 100 -9.70 -6.98 14.67
N GLN A 101 -11.03 -7.03 14.49
CA GLN A 101 -11.62 -7.48 13.21
C GLN A 101 -11.20 -6.61 12.04
N THR A 102 -11.19 -5.29 12.23
CA THR A 102 -10.77 -4.34 11.20
C THR A 102 -9.30 -4.53 10.85
N TRP A 103 -8.45 -4.71 11.86
CA TRP A 103 -7.03 -4.96 11.69
C TRP A 103 -6.75 -6.28 10.94
N THR A 104 -7.46 -7.36 11.28
CA THR A 104 -7.36 -8.63 10.55
C THR A 104 -7.71 -8.46 9.08
N ARG A 105 -8.81 -7.74 8.77
CA ARG A 105 -9.17 -7.43 7.37
C ARG A 105 -8.09 -6.62 6.66
N TYR A 106 -7.43 -5.69 7.34
CA TYR A 106 -6.30 -4.95 6.76
C TYR A 106 -5.09 -5.84 6.49
N GLN A 107 -4.80 -6.79 7.39
CA GLN A 107 -3.73 -7.77 7.17
C GLN A 107 -4.02 -8.70 5.98
N GLU A 108 -5.30 -9.03 5.73
CA GLU A 108 -5.73 -9.82 4.58
C GLU A 108 -5.54 -9.09 3.22
N LEU A 109 -5.46 -7.76 3.21
CA LEU A 109 -5.22 -6.98 1.97
C LEU A 109 -3.79 -7.11 1.43
N GLY A 110 -2.89 -7.75 2.19
CA GLY A 110 -1.50 -7.95 1.82
C GLY A 110 -0.57 -6.89 2.38
N THR A 111 0.71 -6.98 2.00
CA THR A 111 1.72 -6.03 2.48
C THR A 111 1.61 -4.68 1.78
N PRO A 112 2.06 -3.58 2.40
CA PRO A 112 2.11 -2.27 1.74
C PRO A 112 2.90 -2.29 0.41
N GLU A 113 3.95 -3.09 0.34
CA GLU A 113 4.76 -3.28 -0.88
C GLU A 113 3.98 -4.00 -1.98
N GLU A 114 3.23 -5.05 -1.64
CA GLU A 114 2.34 -5.75 -2.58
C GLU A 114 1.28 -4.79 -3.13
N ILE A 115 0.63 -4.01 -2.27
CA ILE A 115 -0.37 -3.02 -2.69
C ILE A 115 0.26 -1.96 -3.61
N ALA A 116 1.46 -1.48 -3.29
CA ALA A 116 2.18 -0.52 -4.12
C ALA A 116 2.52 -1.10 -5.50
N SER A 117 3.01 -2.34 -5.55
CA SER A 117 3.32 -3.03 -6.81
C SER A 117 2.06 -3.28 -7.66
N LEU A 118 0.95 -3.68 -7.04
CA LEU A 118 -0.34 -3.86 -7.72
C LEU A 118 -0.83 -2.55 -8.33
N ARG A 119 -0.71 -1.43 -7.62
CA ARG A 119 -1.07 -0.11 -8.14
C ARG A 119 -0.22 0.28 -9.35
N GLN A 120 1.10 0.08 -9.28
CA GLN A 120 2.00 0.35 -10.40
C GLN A 120 1.65 -0.51 -11.62
N ASN A 121 1.38 -1.81 -11.42
CA ASN A 121 0.98 -2.72 -12.48
C ASN A 121 -0.36 -2.31 -13.11
N LEU A 122 -1.33 -1.89 -12.30
CA LEU A 122 -2.63 -1.40 -12.76
C LEU A 122 -2.44 -0.16 -13.65
N THR A 123 -1.67 0.83 -13.18
CA THR A 123 -1.38 2.04 -13.96
C THR A 123 -0.67 1.72 -15.28
N ALA A 124 0.29 0.78 -15.28
CA ALA A 124 0.97 0.34 -16.49
C ALA A 124 0.02 -0.34 -17.49
N LEU A 125 -0.89 -1.20 -17.00
CA LEU A 125 -1.89 -1.88 -17.82
C LEU A 125 -2.90 -0.89 -18.41
N GLN A 126 -3.42 0.04 -17.62
CA GLN A 126 -4.32 1.09 -18.09
C GLN A 126 -3.66 1.96 -19.15
N ARG A 127 -2.40 2.35 -18.94
CA ARG A 127 -1.63 3.09 -19.94
C ARG A 127 -1.45 2.28 -21.22
N GLY A 128 -1.10 1.00 -21.11
CA GLY A 128 -0.96 0.11 -22.27
C GLY A 128 -2.27 -0.06 -23.07
N GLN A 129 -3.40 -0.17 -22.38
CA GLN A 129 -4.73 -0.20 -23.01
C GLN A 129 -5.02 1.12 -23.73
N LEU A 130 -4.82 2.26 -23.06
CA LEU A 130 -5.04 3.57 -23.65
C LEU A 130 -4.20 3.78 -24.91
N LEU A 131 -2.90 3.43 -24.88
CA LEU A 131 -2.03 3.57 -26.06
C LEU A 131 -2.50 2.68 -27.22
N ARG A 132 -3.06 1.50 -26.94
CA ARG A 132 -3.64 0.63 -27.97
C ARG A 132 -4.90 1.24 -28.58
N ASP A 133 -5.82 1.73 -27.75
CA ASP A 133 -7.05 2.38 -28.22
C ASP A 133 -6.73 3.63 -29.06
N VAL A 134 -5.76 4.45 -28.61
CA VAL A 134 -5.27 5.62 -29.35
C VAL A 134 -4.68 5.22 -30.70
N ALA A 135 -3.86 4.16 -30.70
CA ALA A 135 -3.21 3.65 -31.90
C ALA A 135 -4.23 3.12 -32.92
N GLU A 136 -5.21 2.33 -32.47
CA GLU A 136 -6.30 1.83 -33.32
C GLU A 136 -7.13 2.96 -33.91
N THR A 137 -7.42 3.99 -33.11
CA THR A 137 -8.22 5.16 -33.54
C THR A 137 -7.58 5.92 -34.70
N HIS A 138 -6.25 6.06 -34.70
CA HIS A 138 -5.50 6.86 -35.67
C HIS A 138 -4.71 6.03 -36.69
N GLY A 139 -4.84 4.69 -36.67
CA GLY A 139 -4.08 3.79 -37.55
C GLY A 139 -2.58 3.83 -37.28
N TYR A 140 -2.19 4.05 -36.03
CA TYR A 140 -0.78 4.11 -35.62
C TYR A 140 -0.31 2.78 -35.05
N LYS A 141 1.01 2.54 -35.14
CA LYS A 141 1.65 1.35 -34.59
C LYS A 141 1.92 1.55 -33.09
N VAL A 142 1.32 0.69 -32.26
CA VAL A 142 1.39 0.77 -30.78
C VAL A 142 2.83 0.86 -30.25
N SER A 143 3.75 0.04 -30.77
CA SER A 143 5.14 -0.01 -30.30
C SER A 143 5.91 1.29 -30.54
N VAL A 144 5.66 1.96 -31.67
CA VAL A 144 6.30 3.25 -32.00
C VAL A 144 5.68 4.34 -31.14
N LEU A 145 4.35 4.33 -31.01
CA LEU A 145 3.62 5.28 -30.17
C LEU A 145 4.01 5.18 -28.69
N GLN A 146 4.21 3.97 -28.16
CA GLN A 146 4.71 3.76 -26.80
C GLN A 146 6.12 4.34 -26.60
N THR A 147 6.98 4.22 -27.61
CA THR A 147 8.34 4.76 -27.56
C THR A 147 8.34 6.29 -27.58
N LEU A 148 7.49 6.90 -28.41
CA LEU A 148 7.40 8.36 -28.56
C LEU A 148 6.65 9.05 -27.42
N ALA A 149 5.57 8.45 -26.93
CA ALA A 149 4.81 8.98 -25.79
C ALA A 149 5.59 8.82 -24.46
N GLY A 150 6.50 7.85 -24.39
CA GLY A 150 7.29 7.57 -23.19
C GLY A 150 6.41 7.39 -21.94
N HIS A 151 6.92 7.85 -20.79
CA HIS A 151 6.21 7.77 -19.50
C HIS A 151 5.43 9.04 -19.14
N ASN A 152 5.79 10.19 -19.71
CA ASN A 152 5.35 11.50 -19.22
C ASN A 152 4.23 12.13 -20.05
N LEU A 153 4.00 11.65 -21.27
CA LEU A 153 2.99 12.22 -22.14
C LEU A 153 1.61 11.69 -21.72
N ALA A 154 0.72 12.61 -21.35
CA ALA A 154 -0.65 12.31 -20.98
C ALA A 154 -1.52 12.36 -22.24
N LEU A 155 -2.23 11.26 -22.47
CA LEU A 155 -3.10 11.06 -23.63
C LEU A 155 -4.52 10.84 -23.11
N GLU A 156 -5.49 11.44 -23.78
CA GLU A 156 -6.91 11.23 -23.52
C GLU A 156 -7.65 10.93 -24.83
N LEU A 157 -8.54 9.93 -24.82
CA LEU A 157 -9.52 9.79 -25.90
C LEU A 157 -10.77 10.60 -25.54
N ARG A 158 -11.11 11.57 -26.37
CA ARG A 158 -12.40 12.27 -26.29
C ARG A 158 -13.28 11.90 -27.49
N PRO A 159 -14.61 11.98 -27.35
CA PRO A 159 -15.49 11.94 -28.52
C PRO A 159 -15.13 13.08 -29.47
N ASP A 160 -15.13 12.78 -30.76
CA ASP A 160 -14.87 13.77 -31.82
C ASP A 160 -16.01 14.81 -31.89
N GLU A 161 -15.73 15.99 -32.45
CA GLU A 161 -16.72 17.08 -32.60
C GLU A 161 -17.94 16.64 -33.44
N SER A 162 -17.77 15.62 -34.28
CA SER A 162 -18.82 15.03 -35.11
C SER A 162 -19.66 13.94 -34.39
N GLY A 163 -19.28 13.54 -33.17
CA GLY A 163 -19.98 12.53 -32.36
C GLY A 163 -19.94 11.09 -32.89
N GLN A 164 -19.33 10.84 -34.06
CA GLN A 164 -19.26 9.53 -34.72
C GLN A 164 -17.94 8.77 -34.50
N GLY A 165 -16.99 9.35 -33.77
CA GLY A 165 -15.68 8.76 -33.54
C GLY A 165 -15.05 9.20 -32.22
N ARG A 166 -13.92 8.59 -31.88
CA ARG A 166 -13.03 9.06 -30.80
C ARG A 166 -11.84 9.75 -31.44
N THR A 167 -11.34 10.81 -30.83
CA THR A 167 -10.11 11.50 -31.22
C THR A 167 -9.20 11.55 -30.00
N ALA A 168 -7.96 11.07 -30.17
CA ALA A 168 -6.94 11.18 -29.13
C ALA A 168 -6.38 12.61 -29.04
N PHE A 169 -6.19 13.11 -27.82
CA PHE A 169 -5.60 14.40 -27.48
C PHE A 169 -4.36 14.20 -26.60
N VAL A 170 -3.35 15.04 -26.83
CA VAL A 170 -2.15 15.15 -26.00
C VAL A 170 -2.33 16.33 -25.06
N LEU A 171 -2.26 16.07 -23.76
CA LEU A 171 -2.27 17.09 -22.72
C LEU A 171 -0.84 17.59 -22.51
N THR A 172 -0.56 18.82 -22.92
CA THR A 172 0.74 19.47 -22.72
C THR A 172 0.57 20.56 -21.65
N GLY A 173 0.61 20.19 -20.37
CA GLY A 173 0.32 21.10 -19.25
C GLY A 173 -1.18 21.25 -18.93
N GLU A 174 -1.51 22.13 -17.98
CA GLU A 174 -2.84 22.20 -17.33
C GLU A 174 -4.03 22.45 -18.27
N GLU A 175 -3.85 23.07 -19.46
CA GLU A 175 -5.02 23.46 -20.29
C GLU A 175 -4.86 23.29 -21.81
N GLN A 176 -3.73 22.78 -22.32
CA GLN A 176 -3.54 22.64 -23.77
C GLN A 176 -3.71 21.18 -24.21
N ALA A 177 -4.95 20.82 -24.55
CA ALA A 177 -5.28 19.58 -25.25
C ALA A 177 -5.10 19.78 -26.76
N THR A 178 -4.02 19.24 -27.33
CA THR A 178 -3.78 19.28 -28.77
C THR A 178 -4.18 17.94 -29.40
N PRO A 179 -4.94 17.91 -30.52
CA PRO A 179 -5.23 16.67 -31.22
C PRO A 179 -3.95 15.91 -31.57
N LEU A 180 -3.93 14.60 -31.31
CA LEU A 180 -2.75 13.78 -31.52
C LEU A 180 -2.16 13.87 -32.93
N PRO A 181 -2.94 13.91 -34.03
CA PRO A 181 -2.37 14.05 -35.37
C PRO A 181 -1.59 15.36 -35.54
N LYS A 182 -2.15 16.48 -35.05
CA LYS A 182 -1.52 17.79 -35.09
C LYS A 182 -0.25 17.83 -34.23
N TYR A 183 -0.28 17.19 -33.06
CA TYR A 183 0.90 17.06 -32.20
C TYR A 183 1.99 16.21 -32.87
N ALA A 184 1.61 15.10 -33.50
CA ALA A 184 2.54 14.20 -34.19
C ALA A 184 3.22 14.88 -35.38
N GLU A 185 2.51 15.73 -36.13
CA GLU A 185 3.10 16.53 -37.22
C GLU A 185 4.12 17.55 -36.71
N ALA A 186 3.87 18.16 -35.54
CA ALA A 186 4.75 19.17 -34.96
C ALA A 186 5.99 18.57 -34.29
N HIS A 187 5.82 17.47 -33.54
CA HIS A 187 6.86 16.93 -32.65
C HIS A 187 7.45 15.60 -33.10
N TRP A 188 6.74 14.83 -33.94
CA TRP A 188 7.14 13.48 -34.36
C TRP A 188 7.22 13.34 -35.88
N ARG A 189 7.45 14.44 -36.59
CA ARG A 189 7.46 14.50 -38.06
C ARG A 189 8.32 13.43 -38.72
N ASP A 190 9.54 13.25 -38.20
CA ASP A 190 10.51 12.26 -38.73
C ASP A 190 10.08 10.82 -38.47
N PHE A 191 9.21 10.60 -37.49
CA PHE A 191 8.69 9.29 -37.10
C PHE A 191 7.34 8.96 -37.73
N LEU A 192 6.67 9.90 -38.40
CA LEU A 192 5.38 9.65 -39.07
C LEU A 192 5.39 8.43 -40.01
N PRO A 193 6.42 8.19 -40.84
CA PRO A 193 6.46 7.02 -41.71
C PRO A 193 6.52 5.68 -40.94
N ALA A 194 7.10 5.69 -39.74
CA ALA A 194 7.17 4.53 -38.86
C ALA A 194 5.95 4.41 -37.94
N LEU A 195 5.28 5.54 -37.66
CA LEU A 195 4.10 5.63 -36.81
C LEU A 195 2.88 5.05 -37.51
N GLN A 196 2.72 5.25 -38.82
CA GLN A 196 1.58 4.72 -39.57
C GLN A 196 1.68 3.20 -39.76
N GLU A 197 0.59 2.48 -39.51
CA GLU A 197 0.51 1.07 -39.87
C GLU A 197 0.44 0.95 -41.40
N ARG A 198 1.59 0.70 -42.03
CA ARG A 198 1.60 0.29 -43.43
C ARG A 198 0.95 -1.09 -43.53
N PRO A 199 0.02 -1.33 -44.47
CA PRO A 199 -0.33 -2.69 -44.85
C PRO A 199 0.94 -3.37 -45.41
N GLN A 200 1.59 -4.17 -44.58
CA GLN A 200 2.73 -4.98 -44.99
C GLN A 200 2.23 -6.11 -45.88
N GLY A 201 2.21 -5.84 -47.17
CA GLY A 201 2.10 -6.85 -48.21
C GLY A 201 2.99 -6.43 -49.36
N THR A 202 4.28 -6.74 -49.32
CA THR A 202 4.97 -6.99 -50.59
C THR A 202 4.24 -8.18 -51.21
N PRO A 203 3.60 -8.06 -52.38
CA PRO A 203 3.00 -9.21 -53.02
C PRO A 203 4.11 -10.26 -53.17
N PHE A 204 3.93 -11.41 -52.52
CA PHE A 204 4.84 -12.54 -52.74
C PHE A 204 4.95 -12.74 -54.26
N PRO A 205 6.17 -12.81 -54.84
CA PRO A 205 6.30 -13.13 -56.24
C PRO A 205 5.59 -14.47 -56.46
N LYS A 206 4.52 -14.45 -57.26
CA LYS A 206 3.85 -15.68 -57.70
C LYS A 206 4.92 -16.50 -58.39
N GLN A 207 5.32 -17.62 -57.78
CA GLN A 207 6.12 -18.62 -58.46
C GLN A 207 5.24 -19.16 -59.60
N THR A 208 5.48 -18.67 -60.81
CA THR A 208 4.93 -19.29 -62.02
C THR A 208 5.50 -20.71 -62.04
N PRO A 209 4.68 -21.77 -61.99
CA PRO A 209 5.19 -23.12 -62.17
C PRO A 209 5.90 -23.15 -63.53
N GLY A 210 7.17 -23.52 -63.49
CA GLY A 210 8.04 -23.58 -64.65
C GLY A 210 7.42 -24.40 -65.77
N SER A 211 7.84 -24.07 -66.98
CA SER A 211 7.56 -24.75 -68.24
C SER A 211 7.33 -26.27 -68.11
N PRO A 212 6.46 -26.85 -68.96
CA PRO A 212 6.18 -28.27 -68.94
C PRO A 212 7.48 -29.09 -68.94
N PRO A 213 7.53 -30.21 -68.21
CA PRO A 213 8.74 -31.01 -68.09
C PRO A 213 9.25 -31.35 -69.49
N ALA A 214 10.54 -31.08 -69.71
CA ALA A 214 11.26 -31.57 -70.87
C ALA A 214 10.95 -33.06 -71.00
N SER A 215 10.50 -33.45 -72.18
CA SER A 215 10.10 -34.81 -72.52
C SER A 215 11.11 -35.82 -71.98
N ALA A 216 10.60 -36.84 -71.28
CA ALA A 216 11.38 -37.99 -70.89
C ALA A 216 12.05 -38.59 -72.15
N ASN A 217 13.38 -38.65 -72.11
CA ASN A 217 14.29 -39.21 -73.12
C ASN A 217 14.33 -38.51 -74.51
N PRO A 218 15.36 -37.67 -74.78
CA PRO A 218 15.61 -37.14 -76.13
C PRO A 218 15.90 -38.26 -77.15
N VAL A 219 16.35 -39.42 -76.68
CA VAL A 219 16.58 -40.62 -77.50
C VAL A 219 15.25 -41.22 -78.03
N GLN A 220 14.16 -41.16 -77.25
CA GLN A 220 12.85 -41.67 -77.69
C GLN A 220 12.21 -40.75 -78.74
N ALA A 221 12.46 -39.44 -78.66
CA ALA A 221 12.01 -38.47 -79.65
C ALA A 221 12.76 -38.60 -81.00
N GLU A 222 14.07 -38.89 -80.98
CA GLU A 222 14.86 -39.20 -82.20
C GLU A 222 14.45 -40.54 -82.83
N LEU A 223 14.21 -41.58 -82.02
CA LEU A 223 13.76 -42.88 -82.51
C LEU A 223 12.36 -42.82 -83.14
N ALA A 224 11.42 -42.09 -82.54
CA ALA A 224 10.08 -41.89 -83.12
C ALA A 224 10.13 -41.12 -84.45
N ARG A 225 11.10 -40.21 -84.62
CA ARG A 225 11.32 -39.47 -85.88
C ARG A 225 11.93 -40.33 -86.99
N ARG A 226 12.78 -41.30 -86.65
CA ARG A 226 13.44 -42.19 -87.62
C ARG A 226 12.59 -43.41 -88.03
N TYR A 227 11.64 -43.82 -87.20
CA TYR A 227 10.82 -45.02 -87.41
C TYR A 227 9.33 -44.72 -87.66
N GLN A 228 8.98 -43.63 -88.34
CA GLN A 228 7.68 -43.56 -89.00
C GLN A 228 7.71 -44.46 -90.24
N PRO A 229 6.91 -45.55 -90.30
CA PRO A 229 6.79 -46.32 -91.52
C PRO A 229 6.16 -45.41 -92.58
N GLN A 230 6.76 -45.36 -93.76
CA GLN A 230 6.13 -44.86 -94.98
C GLN A 230 4.92 -45.73 -95.30
N SER A 231 3.79 -45.48 -94.65
CA SER A 231 2.50 -45.99 -95.07
C SER A 231 1.99 -45.08 -96.20
N GLN A 232 2.50 -45.41 -97.38
CA GLN A 232 1.82 -45.41 -98.69
C GLN A 232 0.90 -44.24 -99.02
N LYS A 233 1.38 -43.43 -99.98
CA LYS A 233 0.56 -42.89 -101.06
C LYS A 233 -0.12 -44.05 -101.78
N GLU A 234 -1.45 -44.00 -101.87
CA GLU A 234 -2.22 -44.03 -103.13
C GLU A 234 -3.65 -43.52 -102.87
#